data_AF-S4P1C6-F1
#
_entry.id   AF-S4P1C6-F1
#
_cell.length_a   1.000
_cell.length_b   1.000
_cell.length_c   1.000
_cell.angle_alpha   90.00
_cell.angle_beta   90.00
_cell.angle_gamma   90.00
#
_symmetry.space_group_name_H-M   'P 1'
#
loop_
_entity.id
_entity.type
_entity.pdbx_description
1 polymer ?
#
loop_
_entity_poly.entity_id
_entity_poly.type
_entity_poly.pdbx_seq_one_letter_code
_entity_poly.pdbx_strand_id
1 'polypeptide(L)' 'MTDGVLLKEIQSDFLLSKYSVIIIDEAHERSVYTDILLGLLSRIVPLRRKRGSPLRLIIMSATLRVEDFTENTRLF' A
#
# COMPACT_ATOMS: atom_id res chain seq x y z
N MET A 1 8.78 9.56 3.17
CA MET A 1 9.67 8.37 3.12
C MET A 1 9.74 7.91 1.68
N THR A 2 10.76 7.17 1.26
CA THR A 2 10.78 6.55 -0.07
C THR A 2 10.19 5.15 -0.01
N ASP A 3 9.70 4.66 -1.14
CA ASP A 3 9.11 3.32 -1.27
C ASP A 3 10.04 2.21 -0.77
N GLY A 4 11.33 2.31 -1.09
CA GLY A 4 12.34 1.35 -0.65
C GLY A 4 12.54 1.31 0.86
N VAL A 5 12.38 2.44 1.57
CA VAL A 5 12.45 2.47 3.04
C VAL A 5 11.23 1.78 3.63
N LEU A 6 10.03 2.04 3.09
CA LEU A 6 8.82 1.37 3.55
C LEU A 6 8.89 -0.16 3.34
N LEU A 7 9.45 -0.61 2.22
CA LEU A 7 9.67 -2.03 1.98
C LEU A 7 10.62 -2.67 3.00
N LYS A 8 11.71 -1.98 3.37
CA LYS A 8 12.59 -2.46 4.45
C LYS A 8 11.85 -2.52 5.79
N GLU A 9 10.97 -1.57 6.07
CA GLU A 9 10.14 -1.62 7.28
C GLU A 9 9.17 -2.79 7.25
N ILE A 10 8.53 -3.10 6.11
CA ILE A 10 7.69 -4.29 5.96
C ILE A 10 8.49 -5.58 6.21
N GLN A 11 9.75 -5.65 5.77
CA GLN A 11 10.60 -6.81 6.06
C GLN A 11 10.86 -6.96 7.57
N SER A 12 11.03 -5.85 8.29
CA SER A 12 11.27 -5.87 9.74
C SER A 12 9.99 -6.07 10.57
N ASP A 13 8.88 -5.48 10.15
CA ASP A 13 7.56 -5.54 10.76
C ASP A 13 6.50 -5.59 9.66
N PHE A 14 6.12 -6.81 9.32
CA PHE A 14 5.16 -7.07 8.25
C PHE A 14 3.78 -6.42 8.49
N LEU A 15 3.40 -6.18 9.75
CA LEU A 15 2.13 -5.55 10.07
C LEU A 15 2.21 -4.03 10.10
N LEU A 16 3.39 -3.43 9.90
CA LEU A 16 3.54 -1.98 9.92
C LEU A 16 2.89 -1.37 11.17
N SER A 17 3.08 -2.00 12.33
CA SER A 17 2.33 -1.73 13.57
C SER A 17 2.49 -0.29 14.07
N LYS A 18 3.59 0.37 13.68
CA LYS A 18 3.90 1.78 13.95
C LYS A 18 2.96 2.76 13.22
N TYR A 19 2.28 2.31 12.18
CA TYR A 19 1.44 3.17 11.33
C TYR A 19 -0.04 2.89 11.53
N SER A 20 -0.86 3.94 11.46
CA SER A 20 -2.32 3.86 11.37
C SER A 20 -2.83 4.31 10.00
N VAL A 21 -2.03 5.07 9.26
CA VAL A 21 -2.31 5.55 7.90
C VAL A 21 -1.04 5.44 7.07
N ILE A 22 -1.17 4.98 5.84
CA ILE A 22 -0.13 5.03 4.82
C ILE A 22 -0.71 5.73 3.60
N ILE A 23 0.05 6.69 3.09
CA ILE A 23 -0.25 7.42 1.86
C ILE A 23 0.83 7.03 0.86
N ILE A 24 0.42 6.45 -0.26
CA ILE A 24 1.29 6.25 -1.43
C ILE A 24 1.04 7.43 -2.36
N ASP A 25 2.07 8.19 -2.64
CA ASP A 25 2.03 9.32 -3.57
C ASP A 25 2.54 8.91 -4.95
N GLU A 26 2.18 9.68 -5.96
CA GLU A 26 2.62 9.49 -7.35
C GLU A 26 2.45 8.07 -7.90
N ALA A 27 1.34 7.39 -7.53
CA ALA A 27 1.04 6.03 -7.99
C ALA A 27 0.91 5.90 -9.52
N HIS A 28 0.83 7.04 -10.23
CA HIS A 28 0.81 7.12 -11.68
C HIS A 28 2.16 6.82 -12.34
N GLU A 29 3.29 6.93 -11.63
CA GLU A 29 4.62 6.65 -12.18
C GLU A 29 4.86 5.14 -12.39
N ARG A 30 4.06 4.28 -11.74
CA ARG A 30 4.12 2.81 -11.86
C ARG A 30 5.54 2.26 -11.69
N SER A 31 6.24 2.79 -10.68
CA SER A 31 7.54 2.24 -10.31
C SER A 31 7.38 0.81 -9.79
N VAL A 32 8.40 -0.03 -10.02
CA VAL A 32 8.42 -1.42 -9.53
C VAL A 32 8.21 -1.49 -8.02
N TYR A 33 8.77 -0.54 -7.27
CA TYR A 33 8.63 -0.51 -5.82
C TYR A 33 7.20 -0.18 -5.38
N THR A 34 6.55 0.78 -6.06
CA THR A 34 5.17 1.18 -5.78
C THR A 34 4.20 0.03 -6.05
N ASP A 35 4.36 -0.68 -7.17
CA ASP A 35 3.52 -1.83 -7.53
C ASP A 35 3.69 -3.00 -6.53
N ILE A 36 4.92 -3.29 -6.12
CA ILE A 36 5.19 -4.30 -5.07
C ILE A 36 4.56 -3.88 -3.73
N LEU A 37 4.71 -2.61 -3.34
CA LEU A 37 4.13 -2.08 -2.11
C LEU A 37 2.61 -2.21 -2.10
N LEU A 38 1.94 -1.85 -3.19
CA LEU A 38 0.49 -1.98 -3.31
C LEU A 38 0.05 -3.45 -3.23
N GLY A 39 0.80 -4.35 -3.88
CA GLY A 39 0.61 -5.79 -3.75
C GLY A 39 0.69 -6.28 -2.30
N LEU A 40 1.68 -5.82 -1.53
CA LEU A 40 1.84 -6.18 -0.12
C LEU A 40 0.76 -5.54 0.77
N LEU A 41 0.50 -4.25 0.58
CA LEU A 41 -0.47 -3.49 1.38
C LEU A 41 -1.89 -4.00 1.19
N SER A 42 -2.24 -4.48 -0.01
CA SER A 42 -3.51 -5.17 -0.28
C SER A 42 -3.76 -6.38 0.63
N ARG A 43 -2.70 -7.01 1.13
CA ARG A 43 -2.78 -8.14 2.08
C ARG A 43 -2.67 -7.69 3.53
N ILE A 44 -1.80 -6.72 3.81
CA ILE A 44 -1.56 -6.21 5.16
C ILE A 44 -2.82 -5.49 5.70
N VAL A 45 -3.49 -4.67 4.90
CA VAL A 45 -4.66 -3.90 5.33
C VAL A 45 -5.81 -4.79 5.81
N PRO A 46 -6.29 -5.80 5.06
CA PRO A 46 -7.30 -6.73 5.54
C PRO A 46 -6.85 -7.53 6.75
N LEU A 47 -5.59 -7.96 6.80
CA LEU A 47 -5.03 -8.71 7.94
C LEU A 47 -5.07 -7.88 9.23
N ARG A 48 -4.70 -6.61 9.15
CA ARG A 48 -4.76 -5.66 10.26
C ARG A 48 -6.17 -5.35 10.71
N ARG A 49 -7.10 -5.21 9.77
CA ARG A 49 -8.53 -5.07 10.09
C ARG A 49 -9.04 -6.26 10.90
N LYS A 50 -8.67 -7.49 10.51
CA LYS A 50 -9.03 -8.72 11.27
C LYS A 50 -8.41 -8.78 12.67
N ARG A 51 -7.22 -8.20 12.85
CA ARG A 51 -6.51 -8.15 14.15
C ARG A 51 -6.95 -7.03 15.09
N GLY A 52 -7.94 -6.21 14.70
CA GLY A 52 -8.45 -5.12 15.52
C GLY A 52 -7.60 -3.84 15.52
N SER A 53 -6.60 -3.75 14.65
CA SER A 53 -5.72 -2.58 14.53
C SER A 53 -5.74 -2.04 13.09
N PRO A 54 -6.87 -1.48 12.62
CA PRO A 54 -7.06 -1.12 11.22
C PRO A 54 -5.99 -0.15 10.70
N LEU A 55 -5.50 -0.40 9.49
CA LEU A 55 -4.59 0.47 8.74
C LEU A 55 -5.35 1.09 7.59
N ARG A 56 -5.32 2.42 7.49
CA ARG A 56 -5.90 3.15 6.36
C ARG A 56 -4.85 3.30 5.26
N LEU A 57 -5.21 2.90 4.04
CA LEU A 57 -4.37 3.09 2.85
C LEU A 57 -5.02 4.16 1.97
N ILE A 58 -4.24 5.18 1.61
CA ILE A 58 -4.63 6.23 0.67
C ILE A 58 -3.65 6.17 -0.50
N ILE A 59 -4.17 6.13 -1.71
CA ILE A 59 -3.38 6.11 -2.94
C ILE A 59 -3.64 7.44 -3.65
N MET A 60 -2.59 8.24 -3.84
CA MET A 60 -2.61 9.51 -4.54
C MET A 60 -1.98 9.34 -5.92
N SER A 61 -2.64 9.92 -6.92
CA SER A 61 -2.23 9.86 -8.32
C SER A 61 -2.54 11.20 -8.98
N ALA A 62 -1.57 11.74 -9.72
CA ALA A 62 -1.76 12.94 -10.52
C ALA A 62 -2.62 12.70 -11.77
N THR A 63 -2.76 11.45 -12.21
CA THR A 63 -3.55 11.09 -13.39
C THR A 63 -4.80 10.30 -13.01
N LEU A 64 -5.85 10.43 -13.82
CA LEU A 64 -7.11 9.69 -13.64
C LEU A 64 -7.02 8.21 -13.99
N ARG A 65 -5.87 7.73 -14.48
CA ARG A 65 -5.65 6.32 -14.82
C ARG A 65 -5.44 5.48 -13.56
N VAL A 66 -6.54 5.25 -12.85
CA VAL A 66 -6.61 4.41 -11.65
C VAL A 66 -7.28 3.06 -11.93
N GLU A 67 -7.61 2.78 -13.20
CA GLU A 67 -8.38 1.60 -13.58
C GLU A 67 -7.67 0.30 -13.16
N ASP A 68 -6.34 0.26 -13.29
CA ASP A 68 -5.51 -0.88 -12.87
C ASP A 68 -5.57 -1.18 -11.37
N PHE A 69 -6.00 -0.22 -10.55
CA PHE A 69 -6.19 -0.39 -9.11
C PHE A 69 -7.65 -0.68 -8.78
N THR A 70 -8.60 0.02 -9.41
CA THR A 70 -10.02 -0.09 -9.09
C THR A 70 -10.68 -1.33 -9.70
N GLU A 71 -10.23 -1.78 -10.86
CA GLU A 71 -10.80 -2.95 -11.57
C GLU A 71 -10.06 -4.26 -11.20
N ASN A 72 -8.91 -4.16 -10.54
CA ASN A 72 -8.10 -5.31 -10.20
C ASN A 72 -8.59 -6.01 -8.93
N THR A 73 -9.50 -6.96 -9.16
CA THR A 73 -10.10 -7.85 -8.14
C THR A 73 -9.10 -8.69 -7.34
N ARG A 74 -7.83 -8.78 -7.76
CA ARG A 74 -6.79 -9.47 -6.98
C ARG A 74 -6.15 -8.58 -5.92
N LEU A 75 -6.16 -7.26 -6.13
CA LEU A 75 -5.64 -6.26 -5.21
C LEU A 75 -6.72 -5.80 -4.22
N PHE A 76 -7.89 -5.36 -4.70
CA PHE A 76 -8.95 -4.80 -3.83
C PHE A 76 -10.29 -5.50 -4.03
#